data_AF-A0A847ACY1-F1
#
_entry.id   AF-A0A847ACY1-F1
#
_cell.length_a   1.000
_cell.length_b   1.000
_cell.length_c   1.000
_cell.angle_alpha   90.00
_cell.angle_beta   90.00
_cell.angle_gamma   90.00
#
_symmetry.space_group_name_H-M   'P 1'
#
loop_
_entity.id
_entity.type
_entity.pdbx_description
1 polymer ?
#
loop_
_entity_poly.entity_id
_entity_poly.type
_entity_poly.pdbx_seq_one_letter_code
_entity_poly.pdbx_strand_id
1 'polypeptide(L)' 'KFCAEAWDCISRYVYAALQGGSIMRGWTNDEKVMIACCSDGTRPVIFKLERIDD' A
#
# COMPACT_ATOMS: atom_id res chain seq x y z
N LYS A 1 -1.13 -18.91 -2.73
CA LYS A 1 -2.35 -18.08 -2.81
C LYS A 1 -2.09 -16.78 -2.05
N PHE A 2 -2.58 -15.65 -2.54
CA PHE A 2 -2.49 -14.39 -1.80
C PHE A 2 -3.50 -14.37 -0.66
N CYS A 3 -3.13 -13.81 0.50
CA CYS A 3 -3.99 -13.77 1.68
C CYS A 3 -5.12 -12.73 1.50
N ALA A 4 -6.36 -13.10 1.82
CA ALA A 4 -7.51 -12.20 1.68
C ALA A 4 -7.42 -10.99 2.62
N GLU A 5 -6.94 -11.20 3.87
CA GLU A 5 -6.70 -10.13 4.83
C GLU A 5 -5.61 -9.17 4.32
N ALA A 6 -4.51 -9.71 3.79
CA ALA A 6 -3.47 -8.88 3.20
C ALA A 6 -4.00 -8.04 2.03
N TRP A 7 -4.92 -8.58 1.24
CA TRP A 7 -5.58 -7.82 0.17
C TRP A 7 -6.45 -6.70 0.72
N ASP A 8 -7.25 -6.98 1.75
CA ASP A 8 -8.09 -5.96 2.38
C ASP A 8 -7.23 -4.80 2.90
N CYS A 9 -6.10 -5.10 3.56
CA CYS A 9 -5.16 -4.10 4.06
C CYS A 9 -4.54 -3.21 2.97
N ILE A 10 -4.22 -3.75 1.79
CA ILE A 10 -3.55 -2.99 0.72
C ILE A 10 -4.50 -2.41 -0.33
N SER A 11 -5.72 -2.93 -0.46
CA SER A 11 -6.66 -2.60 -1.54
C SER A 11 -6.92 -1.11 -1.68
N ARG A 12 -7.10 -0.40 -0.56
CA ARG A 12 -7.37 1.04 -0.52
C ARG A 12 -6.20 1.86 -1.06
N TYR A 13 -4.97 1.46 -0.77
CA TYR A 13 -3.75 2.10 -1.28
C TYR A 13 -3.62 1.88 -2.79
N VAL A 14 -3.92 0.67 -3.26
CA VAL A 14 -3.91 0.34 -4.69
C VAL A 14 -4.95 1.17 -5.44
N TYR A 15 -6.19 1.27 -4.95
CA TYR A 15 -7.21 2.09 -5.60
C TYR A 15 -6.88 3.58 -5.58
N ALA A 16 -6.31 4.09 -4.48
CA ALA A 16 -5.81 5.47 -4.44
C ALA A 16 -4.69 5.70 -5.47
N ALA A 17 -3.73 4.77 -5.58
CA ALA A 17 -2.66 4.83 -6.58
C ALA A 17 -3.22 4.87 -8.00
N LEU A 18 -4.19 4.00 -8.33
CA LEU A 18 -4.83 3.93 -9.65
C LEU A 18 -5.54 5.23 -10.05
N GLN A 19 -6.07 5.98 -9.09
CA GLN A 19 -6.70 7.27 -9.34
C GLN A 19 -5.70 8.43 -9.42
N GLY A 20 -4.40 8.14 -9.42
CA GLY A 20 -3.35 9.16 -9.43
C GLY A 20 -3.08 9.78 -8.06
N GLY A 21 -3.70 9.28 -6.99
CA GLY A 21 -3.54 9.78 -5.63
C GLY A 21 -2.44 9.08 -4.82
N SER A 22 -2.12 9.68 -3.67
CA SER A 22 -1.27 9.10 -2.63
C SER A 22 -1.94 9.29 -1.27
N ILE A 23 -2.21 8.19 -0.56
CA ILE A 23 -2.72 8.27 0.82
C ILE A 23 -1.65 8.87 1.75
N MET A 24 -0.38 8.69 1.39
CA MET A 24 0.78 9.16 2.17
C MET A 24 1.32 10.50 1.68
N ARG A 25 0.47 11.35 1.13
CA ARG A 25 0.87 12.65 0.60
C ARG A 25 1.56 13.52 1.66
N GLY A 26 2.78 13.95 1.37
CA GLY A 26 3.64 14.73 2.27
C GLY A 26 4.30 13.94 3.41
N TRP A 27 4.09 12.62 3.49
CA TRP A 27 4.71 11.74 4.49
C TRP A 27 5.90 10.95 3.94
N THR A 28 5.89 10.68 2.64
CA THR A 28 6.94 9.93 1.94
C THR A 28 7.73 10.88 1.04
N ASN A 29 9.00 10.56 0.76
CA ASN A 29 9.82 11.35 -0.17
C ASN A 29 9.31 11.29 -1.61
N ASP A 30 8.53 10.27 -1.94
CA ASP A 30 7.94 10.08 -3.26
C ASP A 30 6.46 9.74 -3.09
N GLU A 31 5.60 10.60 -3.64
CA GLU A 31 4.14 10.46 -3.63
C GLU A 31 3.67 9.16 -4.32
N LYS A 32 4.47 8.57 -5.20
CA LYS A 32 4.17 7.31 -5.87
C LYS A 32 4.45 6.08 -4.99
N VAL A 33 5.09 6.28 -3.84
CA VAL A 33 5.48 5.22 -2.92
C VAL A 33 4.60 5.27 -1.68
N MET A 34 4.01 4.14 -1.33
CA MET A 34 3.20 3.99 -0.12
C MET A 34 3.61 2.74 0.64
N ILE A 35 3.57 2.80 1.96
CA ILE A 35 3.87 1.68 2.85
C ILE A 35 2.58 1.20 3.50
N ALA A 36 2.24 -0.07 3.36
CA ALA A 36 1.09 -0.68 4.02
C ALA A 36 1.55 -1.86 4.88
N CYS A 37 0.75 -2.26 5.86
CA CYS A 37 1.03 -3.44 6.67
C CYS A 37 -0.19 -4.33 6.84
N CYS A 38 0.07 -5.62 6.95
CA CYS A 38 -0.87 -6.63 7.42
C CYS A 38 -0.19 -7.33 8.59
N SER A 39 -0.84 -7.39 9.75
CA SER A 39 -0.27 -8.01 10.95
C SER A 39 -1.29 -8.88 11.63
N ASP A 40 -0.97 -10.17 11.77
CA ASP A 40 -1.74 -11.15 12.54
C ASP A 40 -1.46 -11.07 14.06
N GLY A 41 -0.86 -9.97 14.52
CA GLY A 41 -0.44 -9.76 15.90
C GLY A 41 0.93 -10.37 16.28
N THR A 42 1.47 -11.30 15.49
CA THR A 42 2.78 -11.95 15.79
C THR A 42 3.83 -11.77 14.71
N ARG A 43 3.41 -11.58 13.46
CA ARG A 43 4.31 -11.42 12.31
C ARG A 43 3.86 -10.23 11.47
N PRO A 44 4.56 -9.08 11.57
CA PRO A 44 4.26 -7.95 10.71
C PRO A 44 4.72 -8.26 9.28
N VAL A 45 3.81 -8.14 8.32
CA VAL A 45 4.14 -8.12 6.89
C VAL A 45 4.05 -6.67 6.43
N ILE A 46 5.15 -6.14 5.90
CA ILE A 46 5.23 -4.77 5.38
C ILE A 46 5.25 -4.84 3.85
N PHE A 47 4.37 -4.06 3.23
CA PHE A 47 4.26 -3.90 1.79
C PHE A 47 4.78 -2.52 1.39
N LYS A 48 5.67 -2.49 0.39
CA LYS A 48 6.01 -1.27 -0.34
C LYS A 48 5.22 -1.30 -1.65
N LEU A 49 4.32 -0.34 -1.80
CA LEU A 49 3.50 -0.15 -2.99
C LEU A 49 4.10 0.98 -3.81
N GLU A 50 4.40 0.70 -5.07
CA GLU A 50 4.98 1.67 -6.00
C GLU A 50 4.04 1.81 -7.19
N ARG A 51 3.62 3.05 -7.47
CA ARG A 51 2.85 3.35 -8.67
C ARG A 51 3.80 3.49 -9.85
N ILE A 52 3.60 2.67 -10.86
CA ILE A 52 4.31 2.75 -12.13
C ILE A 52 3.45 3.64 -13.04
N ASP A 53 3.87 4.88 -13.23
CA ASP A 53 3.35 5.74 -14.29
C ASP A 53 4.24 5.48 -15.51
N ASP A 54 3.66 4.99 -16.61
CA ASP A 54 4.35 4.93 -17.91
C ASP A 54 4.78 6.32 -18.40
#